data_AF-A0A2N8BTP9-F1
#
_entry.id   AF-A0A2N8BTP9-F1
#
_cell.length_a   1.000
_cell.length_b   1.000
_cell.length_c   1.000
_cell.angle_alpha   90.00
_cell.angle_beta   90.00
_cell.angle_gamma   90.00
#
_symmetry.space_group_name_H-M   'P 1'
#
loop_
_entity.id
_entity.type
_entity.pdbx_description
1 polymer ?
#
loop_
_entity_poly.entity_id
_entity_poly.type
_entity_poly.pdbx_seq_one_letter_code
_entity_poly.pdbx_strand_id
1 'polypeptide(L)'
;MLAFTAFASLAVNAQPLDQRDLIERLTHCTASLQDVMVFNGLVERKELTLTAASEFEPWGGLAWTIEPALSFGNVSSSVAVMSDHRSFYLRVPSTQPGVDIRTTAQQLQLANTGSGGEANDFRKVMDDRTLQAMSTGEPDNYWVGCFYDQDAVQRQFDLELNTTPERMNEKNARQQALGNES
;
A
#
# COMPACT_ATOMS: atom_id res chain seq x y z
N MET A 1 -31.98 -27.97 -40.23
CA MET A 1 -30.63 -27.67 -39.71
C MET A 1 -30.66 -26.28 -39.11
N LEU A 2 -30.66 -26.15 -37.79
CA LEU A 2 -30.31 -24.92 -37.08
C LEU A 2 -29.55 -25.37 -35.84
N ALA A 3 -28.22 -25.31 -35.93
CA ALA A 3 -27.33 -25.58 -34.81
C ALA A 3 -27.27 -24.32 -33.95
N PHE A 4 -27.84 -24.39 -32.74
CA PHE A 4 -27.58 -23.41 -31.69
C PHE A 4 -26.14 -23.57 -31.24
N THR A 5 -25.29 -22.62 -31.60
CA THR A 5 -23.92 -22.52 -31.06
C THR A 5 -24.03 -21.87 -29.70
N ALA A 6 -23.90 -22.67 -28.64
CA ALA A 6 -23.80 -22.18 -27.27
C ALA A 6 -22.45 -21.46 -27.10
N PHE A 7 -22.49 -20.18 -26.72
CA PHE A 7 -21.32 -19.45 -26.27
C PHE A 7 -20.91 -20.01 -24.90
N ALA A 8 -19.89 -20.86 -24.88
CA ALA A 8 -19.24 -21.27 -23.66
C ALA A 8 -18.48 -20.06 -23.08
N SER A 9 -19.07 -19.42 -22.08
CA SER A 9 -18.38 -18.42 -21.26
C SER A 9 -17.18 -19.11 -20.60
N LEU A 10 -15.98 -18.76 -21.05
CA LEU A 10 -14.75 -19.10 -20.36
C LEU A 10 -14.75 -18.33 -19.04
N ALA A 11 -15.31 -18.95 -18.00
CA ALA A 11 -15.04 -18.55 -16.62
C ALA A 11 -13.54 -18.78 -16.39
N VAL A 12 -12.74 -17.75 -16.62
CA VAL A 12 -11.39 -17.67 -16.10
C VAL A 12 -11.55 -17.79 -14.60
N ASN A 13 -11.22 -18.95 -14.04
CA ASN A 13 -11.00 -19.15 -12.62
C ASN A 13 -9.77 -18.31 -12.23
N ALA A 14 -9.94 -16.98 -12.17
CA ALA A 14 -9.01 -16.13 -11.46
C ALA A 14 -9.10 -16.60 -10.00
N GLN A 15 -8.03 -17.22 -9.51
CA GLN A 15 -7.92 -17.48 -8.07
C GLN A 15 -8.19 -16.16 -7.35
N PRO A 16 -8.98 -16.17 -6.26
CA PRO A 16 -9.20 -14.98 -5.47
C PRO A 16 -7.85 -14.37 -5.11
N LEU A 17 -7.72 -13.06 -5.31
CA LEU A 17 -6.52 -12.34 -4.92
C LEU A 17 -6.31 -12.53 -3.41
N ASP A 18 -5.16 -13.06 -3.03
CA ASP A 18 -4.79 -13.16 -1.63
C ASP A 18 -4.44 -11.75 -1.12
N GLN A 19 -5.36 -11.15 -0.36
CA GLN A 19 -5.21 -9.80 0.17
C GLN A 19 -4.10 -9.72 1.22
N ARG A 20 -3.80 -10.81 1.94
CA ARG A 20 -2.69 -10.86 2.89
C ARG A 20 -1.37 -10.80 2.13
N ASP A 21 -1.21 -11.61 1.09
CA ASP A 21 -0.02 -11.57 0.22
C ASP A 21 0.16 -10.20 -0.42
N LEU A 22 -0.93 -9.59 -0.89
CA LEU A 22 -0.89 -8.23 -1.45
C LEU A 22 -0.38 -7.19 -0.44
N ILE A 23 -0.88 -7.18 0.80
CA ILE A 23 -0.37 -6.29 1.86
C ILE A 23 1.08 -6.60 2.19
N GLU A 24 1.45 -7.87 2.25
CA GLU A 24 2.84 -8.28 2.49
C GLU A 24 3.76 -7.68 1.42
N ARG A 25 3.39 -7.81 0.14
CA ARG A 25 4.17 -7.21 -0.96
C ARG A 25 4.21 -5.68 -0.88
N LEU A 26 3.09 -5.04 -0.55
CA LEU A 26 2.99 -3.58 -0.44
C LEU A 26 3.89 -3.04 0.67
N THR A 27 3.81 -3.63 1.87
CA THR A 27 4.60 -3.24 3.04
C THR A 27 6.08 -3.61 2.88
N HIS A 28 6.42 -4.72 2.21
CA HIS A 28 7.80 -5.15 2.00
C HIS A 28 8.51 -4.49 0.80
N CYS A 29 7.89 -3.50 0.16
CA CYS A 29 8.39 -2.85 -1.05
C CYS A 29 8.58 -3.77 -2.27
N THR A 30 7.92 -4.93 -2.33
CA THR A 30 8.01 -5.88 -3.44
C THR A 30 6.82 -5.85 -4.40
N ALA A 31 5.79 -5.05 -4.12
CA ALA A 31 4.61 -4.91 -4.97
C ALA A 31 4.88 -4.06 -6.23
N SER A 32 4.17 -4.29 -7.31
CA SER A 32 4.20 -3.37 -8.46
C SER A 32 3.34 -2.12 -8.21
N LEU A 33 3.46 -1.09 -9.04
CA LEU A 33 2.51 0.04 -9.02
C LEU A 33 1.07 -0.41 -9.35
N GLN A 34 0.92 -1.47 -10.14
CA GLN A 34 -0.38 -2.10 -10.42
C GLN A 34 -1.01 -2.70 -9.14
N ASP A 35 -0.20 -3.25 -8.24
CA ASP A 35 -0.67 -3.78 -6.96
C ASP A 35 -1.17 -2.67 -6.02
N VAL A 36 -0.49 -1.51 -6.02
CA VAL A 36 -0.95 -0.31 -5.30
C VAL A 36 -2.35 0.09 -5.79
N MET A 37 -2.55 0.13 -7.11
CA MET A 37 -3.82 0.44 -7.73
C MET A 37 -4.93 -0.57 -7.40
N VAL A 38 -4.60 -1.87 -7.45
CA VAL A 38 -5.54 -2.94 -7.08
C VAL A 38 -5.97 -2.80 -5.63
N PHE A 39 -5.03 -2.58 -4.71
CA PHE A 39 -5.33 -2.44 -3.29
C PHE A 39 -6.20 -1.19 -3.00
N ASN A 40 -5.84 -0.03 -3.56
CA ASN A 40 -6.65 1.18 -3.44
C ASN A 40 -8.07 0.96 -3.97
N GLY A 41 -8.23 0.27 -5.10
CA GLY A 41 -9.54 -0.07 -5.62
C GLY A 41 -10.36 -0.97 -4.69
N LEU A 42 -9.72 -1.94 -4.01
CA LEU A 42 -10.40 -2.76 -3.00
C LEU A 42 -10.85 -1.94 -1.79
N VAL A 43 -10.02 -1.00 -1.33
CA VAL A 43 -10.35 -0.06 -0.25
C VAL A 43 -11.56 0.80 -0.63
N GLU A 44 -11.52 1.45 -1.80
CA GLU A 44 -12.57 2.34 -2.29
C GLU A 44 -13.91 1.62 -2.45
N ARG A 45 -13.89 0.39 -2.95
CA ARG A 45 -15.10 -0.45 -3.12
C ARG A 45 -15.52 -1.19 -1.84
N LYS A 46 -14.76 -1.06 -0.75
CA LYS A 46 -14.99 -1.76 0.52
C LYS A 46 -15.02 -3.29 0.35
N GLU A 47 -14.11 -3.80 -0.50
CA GLU A 47 -13.97 -5.21 -0.85
C GLU A 47 -12.83 -5.91 -0.09
N LEU A 48 -12.21 -5.22 0.87
CA LEU A 48 -11.24 -5.85 1.77
C LEU A 48 -11.96 -6.82 2.71
N THR A 49 -11.44 -8.04 2.80
CA THR A 49 -11.89 -9.09 3.73
C THR A 49 -11.13 -9.08 5.04
N LEU A 50 -10.14 -8.18 5.17
CA LEU A 50 -9.33 -8.01 6.37
C LEU A 50 -10.13 -7.28 7.46
N THR A 51 -9.90 -7.67 8.71
CA THR A 51 -10.55 -7.04 9.86
C THR A 51 -9.97 -5.64 10.06
N ALA A 52 -10.82 -4.61 10.05
CA ALA A 52 -10.40 -3.25 10.36
C ALA A 52 -9.88 -3.14 11.80
N ALA A 53 -8.81 -2.38 11.99
CA ALA A 53 -8.18 -2.10 13.29
C ALA A 53 -8.17 -0.59 13.54
N SER A 54 -9.37 -0.02 13.67
CA SER A 54 -9.59 1.43 13.64
C SER A 54 -8.89 2.19 14.76
N GLU A 55 -8.54 1.52 15.85
CA GLU A 55 -7.74 2.07 16.94
C GLU A 55 -6.30 2.44 16.54
N PHE A 56 -5.81 1.94 15.40
CA PHE A 56 -4.46 2.20 14.87
C PHE A 56 -4.46 3.06 13.60
N GLU A 57 -5.61 3.64 13.23
CA GLU A 57 -5.69 4.51 12.05
C GLU A 57 -4.89 5.80 12.25
N PRO A 58 -3.99 6.17 11.31
CA PRO A 58 -3.38 7.50 11.32
C PRO A 58 -4.37 8.60 10.97
N TRP A 59 -3.90 9.84 11.06
CA TRP A 59 -4.60 11.06 10.63
C TRP A 59 -5.13 11.00 9.18
N GLY A 60 -6.29 10.38 8.99
CA GLY A 60 -6.95 10.20 7.70
C GLY A 60 -6.56 8.94 6.91
N GLY A 61 -5.85 7.98 7.52
CA GLY A 61 -5.54 6.69 6.90
C GLY A 61 -6.38 5.53 7.42
N LEU A 62 -5.96 4.30 7.12
CA LEU A 62 -6.68 3.06 7.43
C LEU A 62 -5.73 2.03 8.06
N ALA A 63 -6.28 1.11 8.86
CA ALA A 63 -5.51 0.03 9.45
C ALA A 63 -6.31 -1.28 9.51
N TRP A 64 -5.60 -2.41 9.41
CA TRP A 64 -6.19 -3.75 9.45
C TRP A 64 -5.35 -4.73 10.25
N THR A 65 -6.04 -5.69 10.87
CA THR A 65 -5.42 -6.86 11.49
C THR A 65 -5.06 -7.89 10.41
N ILE A 66 -3.85 -8.43 10.51
CA ILE A 66 -3.27 -9.43 9.61
C ILE A 66 -2.96 -10.71 10.39
N GLU A 67 -3.56 -11.82 9.98
CA GLU A 67 -3.33 -13.15 10.57
C GLU A 67 -3.00 -14.18 9.48
N PRO A 68 -1.89 -14.94 9.61
CA PRO A 68 -0.83 -14.76 10.61
C PRO A 68 -0.06 -13.46 10.37
N ALA A 69 0.49 -12.91 11.47
CA ALA A 69 1.36 -11.72 11.46
C ALA A 69 2.41 -11.75 10.34
N LEU A 70 2.64 -10.60 9.72
CA LEU A 70 3.65 -10.43 8.68
C LEU A 70 5.02 -10.23 9.31
N SER A 71 6.03 -10.88 8.74
CA SER A 71 7.42 -10.73 9.19
C SER A 71 8.23 -9.97 8.15
N PHE A 72 8.91 -8.91 8.56
CA PHE A 72 9.76 -8.11 7.68
C PHE A 72 11.12 -7.87 8.33
N GLY A 73 12.17 -8.50 7.81
CA GLY A 73 13.47 -8.50 8.48
C GLY A 73 13.38 -9.20 9.84
N ASN A 74 13.65 -8.49 10.93
CA ASN A 74 13.64 -8.97 12.31
C ASN A 74 12.33 -8.65 13.03
N VAL A 75 11.40 -7.94 12.38
CA VAL A 75 10.13 -7.56 13.00
C VAL A 75 9.01 -8.50 12.59
N SER A 76 8.01 -8.58 13.45
CA SER A 76 6.73 -9.22 13.15
C SER A 76 5.61 -8.32 13.66
N SER A 77 4.56 -8.15 12.85
CA SER A 77 3.38 -7.38 13.23
C SER A 77 2.10 -7.97 12.66
N SER A 78 1.05 -7.95 13.46
CA SER A 78 -0.32 -8.28 13.06
C SER A 78 -1.12 -7.05 12.64
N VAL A 79 -0.51 -5.87 12.50
CA VAL A 79 -1.21 -4.63 12.11
C VAL A 79 -0.54 -4.02 10.89
N ALA A 80 -1.28 -3.95 9.79
CA ALA A 80 -0.91 -3.19 8.61
C ALA A 80 -1.65 -1.85 8.60
N VAL A 81 -0.93 -0.80 8.21
CA VAL A 81 -1.40 0.59 8.16
C VAL A 81 -1.23 1.10 6.75
N MET A 82 -2.24 1.80 6.25
CA MET A 82 -2.19 2.59 5.03
C MET A 82 -2.36 4.05 5.43
N SER A 83 -1.30 4.86 5.37
CA SER A 83 -1.39 6.26 5.80
C SER A 83 -1.99 7.18 4.74
N ASP A 84 -1.81 6.83 3.46
CA ASP A 84 -2.43 7.46 2.30
C ASP A 84 -2.50 6.42 1.15
N HIS A 85 -2.96 6.85 -0.04
CA HIS A 85 -3.11 5.97 -1.22
C HIS A 85 -1.81 5.40 -1.80
N ARG A 86 -0.65 5.68 -1.19
CA ARG A 86 0.65 5.22 -1.69
C ARG A 86 1.60 4.78 -0.58
N SER A 87 1.16 4.72 0.67
CA SER A 87 2.05 4.48 1.82
C SER A 87 1.50 3.38 2.71
N PHE A 88 2.25 2.29 2.84
CA PHE A 88 1.85 1.03 3.46
C PHE A 88 2.91 0.58 4.47
N TYR A 89 2.51 0.42 5.73
CA TYR A 89 3.40 0.10 6.85
C TYR A 89 2.91 -1.07 7.66
N LEU A 90 3.82 -1.72 8.37
CA LEU A 90 3.54 -2.53 9.55
C LEU A 90 3.72 -1.63 10.78
N ARG A 91 2.72 -1.61 11.66
CA ARG A 91 2.85 -0.98 13.00
C ARG A 91 3.53 -1.99 13.92
N VAL A 92 4.79 -1.79 14.28
CA VAL A 92 5.57 -2.75 15.06
C VAL A 92 5.47 -2.41 16.56
N PRO A 93 4.84 -3.26 17.39
CA PRO A 93 4.81 -3.05 18.83
C PRO A 93 6.21 -3.11 19.42
N SER A 94 6.56 -2.16 20.28
CA SER A 94 7.89 -2.06 20.86
C SER A 94 7.88 -1.29 22.18
N THR A 95 8.59 -1.79 23.17
CA THR A 95 8.80 -1.07 24.45
C THR A 95 10.00 -0.11 24.41
N GLN A 96 10.83 -0.18 23.35
CA GLN A 96 11.98 0.69 23.14
C GLN A 96 12.07 1.17 21.68
N PRO A 97 11.05 1.88 21.15
CA PRO A 97 10.92 2.12 19.72
C PRO A 97 12.14 2.81 19.09
N GLY A 98 12.81 3.70 19.83
CA GLY A 98 14.04 4.34 19.34
C GLY A 98 15.23 3.38 19.19
N VAL A 99 15.36 2.35 20.02
CA VAL A 99 16.41 1.33 19.90
C VAL A 99 16.05 0.33 18.79
N ASP A 100 14.81 -0.14 18.80
CA ASP A 100 14.35 -1.20 17.91
C ASP A 100 14.31 -0.73 16.46
N ILE A 101 13.87 0.51 16.20
CA ILE A 101 13.91 1.10 14.85
C ILE A 101 15.32 1.18 14.27
N ARG A 102 16.34 1.47 15.10
CA ARG A 102 17.74 1.51 14.65
C ARG A 102 18.25 0.13 14.30
N THR A 103 17.85 -0.89 15.07
CA THR A 103 18.16 -2.29 14.78
C THR A 103 17.53 -2.71 13.45
N THR A 104 16.25 -2.41 13.25
CA THR A 104 15.53 -2.68 12.01
C THR A 104 16.16 -1.95 10.82
N ALA A 105 16.49 -0.66 10.99
CA ALA A 105 17.18 0.13 9.98
C ALA A 105 18.54 -0.46 9.59
N GLN A 106 19.33 -0.93 10.56
CA GLN A 106 20.62 -1.56 10.31
C GLN A 106 20.45 -2.86 9.49
N GLN A 107 19.50 -3.71 9.85
CA GLN A 107 19.25 -4.96 9.14
C GLN A 107 18.74 -4.73 7.70
N LEU A 108 17.85 -3.76 7.53
CA LEU A 108 17.28 -3.39 6.23
C LEU A 108 18.21 -2.46 5.41
N GLN A 109 19.37 -2.10 5.95
CA GLN A 109 20.37 -1.23 5.31
C GLN A 109 19.80 0.15 4.93
N LEU A 110 19.07 0.77 5.86
CA LEU A 110 18.44 2.07 5.71
C LEU A 110 19.39 3.19 6.17
N ALA A 111 19.38 4.32 5.47
CA ALA A 111 20.13 5.52 5.84
C ALA A 111 19.27 6.43 6.72
N ASN A 112 19.86 7.04 7.76
CA ASN A 112 19.15 8.03 8.58
C ASN A 112 18.94 9.32 7.77
N THR A 113 17.68 9.73 7.61
CA THR A 113 17.28 10.96 6.91
C THR A 113 16.70 12.01 7.83
N GLY A 114 16.67 11.76 9.15
CA GLY A 114 16.23 12.70 10.15
C GLY A 114 17.11 13.96 10.18
N SER A 115 16.53 15.13 9.89
CA SER A 115 17.21 16.40 10.09
C SER A 115 17.54 16.59 11.58
N GLY A 116 18.84 16.67 11.90
CA GLY A 116 19.31 16.89 13.27
C GLY A 116 19.71 15.62 14.05
N GLY A 117 19.75 14.44 13.43
CA GLY A 117 20.29 13.21 14.06
C GLY A 117 19.41 12.57 15.14
N GLU A 118 18.37 13.24 15.60
CA GLU A 118 17.44 12.76 16.65
C GLU A 118 16.12 12.20 16.11
N ALA A 119 15.76 12.49 14.85
CA ALA A 119 14.58 11.90 14.25
C ALA A 119 14.89 10.46 13.82
N ASN A 120 14.23 9.49 14.46
CA ASN A 120 14.27 8.07 14.06
C ASN A 120 13.46 7.90 12.76
N ASP A 121 14.03 8.34 11.65
CA ASP A 121 13.49 8.22 10.29
C ASP A 121 14.61 7.71 9.38
N PHE A 122 14.49 6.47 8.95
CA PHE A 122 15.48 5.76 8.18
C PHE A 122 14.89 5.29 6.87
N ARG A 123 15.59 5.54 5.76
CA ARG A 123 15.07 5.33 4.42
C ARG A 123 16.09 4.66 3.50
N LYS A 124 15.56 3.88 2.54
CA LYS A 124 16.28 3.40 1.36
C LYS A 124 15.43 3.71 0.13
N VAL A 125 15.88 4.69 -0.64
CA VAL A 125 15.22 5.12 -1.87
C VAL A 125 15.53 4.10 -2.98
N MET A 126 14.49 3.71 -3.71
CA MET A 126 14.53 2.90 -4.91
C MET A 126 13.91 3.71 -6.07
N ASP A 127 13.82 3.13 -7.26
CA ASP A 127 13.42 3.86 -8.48
C ASP A 127 12.04 4.52 -8.37
N ASP A 128 11.02 3.80 -7.87
CA ASP A 128 9.62 4.22 -7.83
C ASP A 128 9.00 4.13 -6.43
N ARG A 129 9.82 3.94 -5.40
CA ARG A 129 9.37 3.73 -4.01
C ARG A 129 10.50 3.95 -3.02
N THR A 130 10.16 4.00 -1.74
CA THR A 130 11.12 4.10 -0.65
C THR A 130 10.72 3.14 0.46
N LEU A 131 11.67 2.32 0.89
CA LEU A 131 11.57 1.53 2.12
C LEU A 131 11.92 2.45 3.29
N GLN A 132 11.07 2.46 4.32
CA GLN A 132 11.21 3.35 5.46
C GLN A 132 10.97 2.60 6.76
N ALA A 133 11.74 2.96 7.79
CA ALA A 133 11.41 2.70 9.18
C ALA A 133 11.37 4.05 9.91
N MET A 134 10.25 4.38 10.58
CA MET A 134 10.05 5.69 11.21
C MET A 134 9.33 5.60 12.56
N SER A 135 9.67 6.51 13.47
CA SER A 135 8.86 6.79 14.66
C SER A 135 7.64 7.63 14.28
N THR A 136 6.50 7.36 14.89
CA THR A 136 5.26 8.14 14.71
C THR A 136 4.96 9.10 15.86
N GLY A 137 5.85 9.16 16.87
CA GLY A 137 5.62 9.90 18.11
C GLY A 137 4.79 9.12 19.14
N GLU A 138 4.29 7.94 18.78
CA GLU A 138 3.69 7.00 19.73
C GLU A 138 4.78 6.35 20.60
N PRO A 139 4.50 6.12 21.91
CA PRO A 139 5.51 5.64 22.84
C PRO A 139 5.79 4.13 22.75
N ASP A 140 4.89 3.36 22.12
CA ASP A 140 4.83 1.90 22.20
C ASP A 140 4.97 1.19 20.84
N ASN A 141 5.36 1.93 19.79
CA ASN A 141 5.57 1.37 18.47
C ASN A 141 6.46 2.24 17.58
N TYR A 142 6.81 1.68 16.44
CA TYR A 142 7.35 2.38 15.30
C TYR A 142 6.83 1.69 14.04
N TRP A 143 6.96 2.35 12.90
CA TRP A 143 6.45 1.83 11.64
C TRP A 143 7.58 1.42 10.73
N VAL A 144 7.36 0.36 9.95
CA VAL A 144 8.28 -0.09 8.90
C VAL A 144 7.48 -0.50 7.68
N GLY A 145 7.88 -0.05 6.50
CA GLY A 145 7.17 -0.37 5.30
C GLY A 145 7.59 0.43 4.08
N CYS A 146 6.69 0.54 3.12
CA CYS A 146 6.95 1.15 1.84
C CYS A 146 6.04 2.35 1.57
N PHE A 147 6.60 3.41 1.01
CA PHE A 147 5.81 4.39 0.30
C PHE A 147 6.24 4.46 -1.17
N TYR A 148 5.26 4.54 -2.06
CA TYR A 148 5.44 4.58 -3.50
C TYR A 148 5.47 6.04 -3.97
N ASP A 149 6.29 6.30 -4.99
CA ASP A 149 6.47 7.63 -5.54
C ASP A 149 5.18 8.17 -6.17
N GLN A 150 4.87 9.44 -5.91
CA GLN A 150 3.62 10.04 -6.37
C GLN A 150 3.53 10.10 -7.90
N ASP A 151 4.61 10.50 -8.57
CA ASP A 151 4.62 10.62 -10.03
C ASP A 151 4.57 9.23 -10.69
N ALA A 152 5.21 8.23 -10.08
CA ALA A 152 5.10 6.84 -10.51
C ALA A 152 3.67 6.31 -10.38
N VAL A 153 3.03 6.47 -9.21
CA VAL A 153 1.64 6.04 -8.99
C VAL A 153 0.68 6.78 -9.92
N GLN A 154 0.85 8.09 -10.10
CA GLN A 154 0.01 8.88 -11.01
C GLN A 154 0.15 8.41 -12.47
N ARG A 155 1.37 8.12 -12.94
CA ARG A 155 1.58 7.55 -14.28
C ARG A 155 0.90 6.19 -14.43
N GLN A 156 0.95 5.33 -13.42
CA GLN A 156 0.25 4.05 -13.44
C GLN A 156 -1.26 4.23 -13.51
N PHE A 157 -1.82 5.14 -12.70
CA PHE A 157 -3.23 5.50 -12.73
C PHE A 157 -3.66 5.99 -14.12
N ASP A 158 -2.88 6.89 -14.72
CA ASP A 158 -3.15 7.42 -16.05
C ASP A 158 -3.09 6.33 -17.13
N LEU A 159 -2.19 5.36 -17.00
CA LEU A 159 -2.11 4.19 -17.88
C LEU A 159 -3.39 3.36 -17.77
N GLU A 160 -3.83 3.01 -16.56
CA GLU A 160 -5.08 2.27 -16.34
C GLU A 160 -6.28 3.00 -16.93
N LEU A 161 -6.35 4.33 -16.78
CA LEU A 161 -7.43 5.12 -17.35
C LEU A 161 -7.50 5.03 -18.89
N ASN A 162 -6.39 4.73 -19.57
CA ASN A 162 -6.35 4.61 -21.03
C ASN A 162 -6.46 3.15 -21.51
N THR A 163 -6.62 2.17 -20.61
CA THR A 163 -6.65 0.74 -20.98
C THR A 163 -8.01 0.26 -21.51
N THR A 164 -9.12 0.89 -21.13
CA THR A 164 -10.46 0.52 -21.62
C THR A 164 -11.30 1.72 -22.04
N PRO A 165 -12.28 1.55 -22.95
CA PRO A 165 -13.21 2.62 -23.33
C PRO A 165 -13.98 3.21 -22.14
N GLU A 166 -14.40 2.40 -21.18
CA GLU A 166 -15.10 2.88 -19.98
C GLU A 166 -14.21 3.80 -19.14
N ARG A 167 -12.94 3.43 -18.98
CA ARG A 167 -11.96 4.19 -18.21
C ARG A 167 -11.54 5.49 -18.92
N MET A 168 -11.45 5.47 -20.25
CA MET A 168 -11.24 6.69 -21.03
C MET A 168 -12.40 7.67 -20.91
N ASN A 169 -13.64 7.16 -20.85
CA ASN A 169 -14.82 7.98 -20.59
C ASN A 169 -14.80 8.57 -19.17
N GLU A 170 -14.37 7.82 -18.16
CA GLU A 170 -14.17 8.33 -16.79
C GLU A 170 -13.14 9.46 -16.75
N LYS A 171 -11.99 9.29 -17.45
CA LYS A 171 -10.97 10.32 -17.60
C LYS A 171 -11.51 11.59 -18.24
N ASN A 172 -12.21 11.47 -19.36
CA ASN A 172 -12.80 12.60 -20.08
C ASN A 172 -13.83 13.34 -19.22
N ALA A 173 -14.66 12.61 -18.46
CA ALA A 173 -15.62 13.19 -17.54
C ALA A 173 -14.95 13.99 -16.41
N ARG A 174 -13.86 13.46 -15.82
CA ARG A 174 -13.07 14.19 -14.80
C ARG A 174 -12.44 15.46 -15.37
N GLN A 175 -11.90 15.40 -16.58
CA GLN A 175 -11.32 16.58 -17.24
C GLN A 175 -12.36 17.66 -17.56
N GLN A 176 -13.58 17.26 -17.96
CA GLN A 176 -14.69 18.20 -18.17
C GLN A 176 -15.17 18.84 -16.87
N ALA A 177 -15.20 18.09 -15.77
CA ALA A 177 -15.56 18.63 -14.46
C ALA A 177 -14.55 19.70 -13.99
N LEU A 178 -13.25 19.40 -14.08
CA LEU A 178 -12.18 20.34 -13.69
C LEU A 178 -12.09 21.56 -14.61
N GLY A 179 -12.41 21.40 -15.90
CA GLY A 179 -12.42 22.50 -16.87
C GLY A 179 -13.59 23.47 -16.74
N ASN A 180 -14.66 23.09 -16.03
CA ASN A 180 -15.82 23.94 -15.76
C ASN A 180 -15.71 24.72 -14.43
N GLU A 181 -14.67 24.47 -13.65
CA GLU A 181 -14.36 25.19 -12.40
C GLU A 181 -13.31 26.30 -12.58
N SER A 182 -12.92 26.59 -13.82
CA SER A 182 -12.03 27.71 -14.23
C SER A 182 -12.83 28.85 -14.86
#